data_AF-A0A314UB67-F1
#
_entry.id   AF-A0A314UB67-F1
#
_cell.length_a   1.000
_cell.length_b   1.000
_cell.length_c   1.000
_cell.angle_alpha   90.00
_cell.angle_beta   90.00
_cell.angle_gamma   90.00
#
_symmetry.space_group_name_H-M   'P 1'
#
loop_
_entity.id
_entity.type
_entity.pdbx_description
1 polymer ?
#
loop_
_entity_poly.entity_id
_entity_poly.type
_entity_poly.pdbx_seq_one_letter_code
_entity_poly.pdbx_strand_id
1 'polypeptide(L)'
;MPNFPGCPYLGTQEESDKIVQAGRQLPVVIPLSAAMVVTALHLQLRYGEKSDGLVTCYDAQVPGSVVVAPDRKLDHAWMVYSTRKKNPRDDDASEMCEAILTLLVELEKLRVRGKKLGN
;
A
#
# COMPACT_ATOMS: atom_id res chain seq x y z
N MET A 1 19.57 -29.31 5.75
CA MET A 1 18.94 -27.97 5.77
C MET A 1 19.07 -27.39 4.37
N PRO A 2 17.97 -26.96 3.72
CA PRO A 2 18.03 -26.58 2.31
C PRO A 2 18.65 -25.18 2.14
N ASN A 3 19.52 -25.07 1.14
CA ASN A 3 20.09 -23.83 0.64
C ASN A 3 19.03 -23.05 -0.15
N PHE A 4 18.92 -21.74 0.07
CA PHE A 4 18.17 -20.83 -0.81
C PHE A 4 19.15 -20.06 -1.69
N PRO A 5 19.11 -20.25 -3.04
CA PRO A 5 19.93 -19.49 -3.97
C PRO A 5 19.17 -18.27 -4.52
N GLY A 6 19.88 -17.15 -4.70
CA GLY A 6 19.62 -16.20 -5.78
C GLY A 6 18.76 -14.98 -5.46
N CYS A 7 19.42 -13.86 -5.14
CA CYS A 7 18.96 -12.55 -5.61
C CYS A 7 20.11 -11.91 -6.41
N PRO A 8 19.98 -11.75 -7.74
CA PRO A 8 20.95 -11.02 -8.55
C PRO A 8 20.67 -9.50 -8.51
N TYR A 9 21.74 -8.75 -8.23
CA TYR A 9 22.11 -7.41 -8.70
C TYR A 9 21.02 -6.34 -8.96
N LEU A 10 21.10 -5.26 -8.17
CA LEU A 10 20.79 -3.91 -8.61
C LEU A 10 22.13 -3.13 -8.70
N GLY A 11 22.66 -2.93 -9.92
CA GLY A 11 23.74 -1.95 -10.20
C GLY A 11 23.21 -0.52 -10.06
N THR A 12 24.01 0.54 -9.90
CA THR A 12 25.37 0.77 -10.41
C THR A 12 26.17 1.65 -9.45
N GLN A 13 27.47 1.37 -9.44
CA GLN A 13 28.58 1.91 -8.67
C GLN A 13 29.05 3.24 -9.26
N GLU A 14 28.84 4.36 -8.58
CA GLU A 14 29.67 5.56 -8.75
C GLU A 14 29.73 6.26 -7.38
N GLU A 15 30.92 6.40 -6.80
CA GLU A 15 31.22 7.11 -5.54
C GLU A 15 31.07 6.33 -4.21
N SER A 16 31.73 5.16 -4.10
CA SER A 16 31.91 4.45 -2.81
C SER A 16 33.33 4.53 -2.22
N ASP A 17 34.18 5.43 -2.72
CA ASP A 17 35.59 5.49 -2.31
C ASP A 17 35.95 6.57 -1.27
N LYS A 18 34.96 7.19 -0.59
CA LYS A 18 35.24 8.21 0.45
C LYS A 18 34.42 8.08 1.72
N ILE A 19 34.19 6.87 2.23
CA ILE A 19 33.71 6.70 3.62
C ILE A 19 34.47 5.57 4.31
N VAL A 20 35.79 5.58 4.17
CA VAL A 20 36.68 4.77 5.00
C VAL A 20 37.63 5.74 5.69
N GLN A 21 37.13 6.52 6.66
CA GLN A 21 37.86 6.99 7.84
C GLN A 21 37.02 8.00 8.64
N ALA A 22 36.58 7.56 9.83
CA ALA A 22 36.26 8.31 11.07
C ALA A 22 34.93 7.83 11.68
N GLY A 23 35.01 6.96 12.70
CA GLY A 23 33.86 6.54 13.52
C GLY A 23 32.92 5.56 12.80
N ARG A 24 32.82 4.35 13.31
CA ARG A 24 32.14 3.21 12.69
C ARG A 24 30.60 3.33 12.78
N GLN A 25 29.99 4.35 12.16
CA GLN A 25 28.55 4.36 11.91
C GLN A 25 28.29 3.59 10.61
N LEU A 26 27.76 2.37 10.72
CA LEU A 26 27.19 1.69 9.56
C LEU A 26 25.89 2.41 9.18
N PRO A 27 25.72 2.86 7.92
CA PRO A 27 24.44 3.39 7.48
C PRO A 27 23.42 2.26 7.52
N VAL A 28 22.57 2.26 8.53
CA VAL A 28 21.43 1.34 8.63
C VAL A 28 20.36 1.88 7.70
N VAL A 29 20.47 1.52 6.42
CA VAL A 29 19.40 1.77 5.45
C VAL A 29 18.35 0.69 5.65
N ILE A 30 17.20 1.06 6.23
CA ILE A 30 16.07 0.14 6.36
C ILE A 30 15.23 0.26 5.08
N PRO A 31 15.06 -0.83 4.30
CA PRO A 31 14.14 -0.82 3.18
C PRO A 31 12.73 -0.48 3.65
N LEU A 32 12.00 0.36 2.89
CA LEU A 32 10.63 0.76 3.22
C LEU A 32 9.72 -0.45 3.48
N SER A 33 9.86 -1.51 2.69
CA SER A 33 9.11 -2.76 2.87
C SER A 33 9.38 -3.41 4.23
N ALA A 34 10.62 -3.41 4.72
CA ALA A 34 10.96 -3.94 6.02
C ALA A 34 10.34 -3.11 7.15
N ALA A 35 10.39 -1.77 7.04
CA ALA A 35 9.74 -0.88 7.98
C ALA A 35 8.22 -1.15 8.05
N MET A 36 7.55 -1.24 6.89
CA MET A 36 6.11 -1.52 6.77
C MET A 36 5.70 -2.88 7.35
N VAL A 37 6.53 -3.91 7.19
CA VAL A 37 6.27 -5.25 7.78
C VAL A 37 6.41 -5.20 9.30
N VAL A 38 7.42 -4.50 9.83
CA VAL A 38 7.64 -4.35 11.27
C VAL A 38 6.50 -3.58 11.91
N THR A 39 6.04 -2.49 11.29
CA THR A 39 4.90 -1.71 11.78
C THR A 39 3.61 -2.51 11.68
N ALA A 40 3.39 -3.28 10.60
CA ALA A 40 2.25 -4.19 10.50
C ALA A 40 2.23 -5.20 11.65
N LEU A 41 3.37 -5.84 11.90
CA LEU A 41 3.54 -6.82 12.97
C LEU A 41 3.34 -6.18 14.36
N HIS A 42 3.86 -4.97 14.58
CA HIS A 42 3.69 -4.24 15.82
C HIS A 42 2.21 -3.98 16.11
N LEU A 43 1.45 -3.51 15.12
CA LEU A 43 0.01 -3.28 15.24
C LEU A 43 -0.75 -4.57 15.51
N GLN A 44 -0.39 -5.67 14.85
CA GLN A 44 -1.00 -6.97 15.08
C GLN A 44 -0.74 -7.50 16.50
N LEU A 45 0.46 -7.33 17.02
CA LEU A 45 0.79 -7.75 18.39
C LEU A 45 0.12 -6.87 19.45
N ARG A 46 -0.06 -5.57 19.18
CA ARG A 46 -0.67 -4.62 20.13
C ARG A 46 -2.19 -4.70 20.15
N TYR A 47 -2.82 -4.80 18.98
CA TYR A 47 -4.27 -4.68 18.84
C TYR A 47 -4.96 -5.99 18.41
N GLY A 48 -4.21 -7.02 18.03
CA GLY A 48 -4.78 -8.30 17.58
C GLY A 48 -5.38 -8.27 16.17
N GLU A 49 -5.32 -7.12 15.49
CA GLU A 49 -5.96 -6.90 14.20
C GLU A 49 -4.95 -6.80 13.04
N LYS A 50 -5.41 -7.09 11.82
CA LYS A 50 -4.61 -6.94 10.61
C LYS A 50 -4.57 -5.47 10.20
N SER A 51 -3.42 -5.04 9.67
CA SER A 51 -3.19 -3.68 9.14
C SER A 51 -2.63 -3.70 7.73
N ASP A 52 -2.72 -2.55 7.06
CA ASP A 52 -2.09 -2.25 5.76
C ASP A 52 -0.59 -1.89 5.88
N GLY A 53 -0.02 -2.05 7.08
CA GLY A 53 1.35 -1.66 7.40
C GLY A 53 1.47 -0.33 8.13
N LEU A 54 0.45 0.53 8.16
CA LEU A 54 0.47 1.76 8.97
C LEU A 54 -0.79 1.95 9.80
N VAL A 55 -1.94 1.53 9.26
CA VAL A 55 -3.26 1.80 9.83
C VAL A 55 -4.03 0.49 9.93
N THR A 56 -4.79 0.31 11.01
CA THR A 56 -5.69 -0.84 11.16
C THR A 56 -6.90 -0.66 10.24
N CYS A 57 -7.55 -1.75 9.83
CA CYS A 57 -8.77 -1.64 9.03
C CYS A 57 -9.87 -0.88 9.78
N TYR A 58 -9.92 -0.96 11.11
CA TYR A 58 -10.89 -0.22 11.90
C TYR A 58 -10.64 1.30 11.84
N ASP A 59 -9.38 1.72 12.00
CA ASP A 59 -9.01 3.14 11.94
C ASP A 59 -9.14 3.73 10.52
N ALA A 60 -9.03 2.90 9.48
CA ALA A 60 -9.23 3.30 8.09
C ALA A 60 -10.72 3.50 7.73
N GLN A 61 -11.65 2.99 8.53
CA GLN A 61 -13.09 3.08 8.27
C GLN A 61 -13.68 4.34 8.91
N VAL A 62 -14.17 5.26 8.08
CA VAL A 62 -14.81 6.49 8.55
C VAL A 62 -16.33 6.33 8.60
N PRO A 63 -16.99 6.56 9.75
CA PRO A 63 -18.45 6.51 9.86
C PRO A 63 -19.12 7.46 8.85
N GLY A 64 -20.15 6.96 8.16
CA GLY A 64 -20.85 7.71 7.11
C GLY A 64 -20.18 7.68 5.74
N SER A 65 -19.00 7.06 5.62
CA SER A 65 -18.38 6.73 4.33
C SER A 65 -18.76 5.32 3.87
N VAL A 66 -18.67 5.09 2.56
CA VAL A 66 -18.69 3.73 2.00
C VAL A 66 -17.32 3.12 2.22
N VAL A 67 -17.30 1.93 2.82
CA VAL A 67 -16.07 1.15 3.01
C VAL A 67 -15.83 0.31 1.76
N VAL A 68 -14.66 0.48 1.15
CA VAL A 68 -14.19 -0.35 0.02
C VAL A 68 -13.13 -1.30 0.56
N ALA A 69 -13.47 -2.59 0.63
CA ALA A 69 -12.59 -3.64 1.16
C ALA A 69 -12.24 -4.64 0.05
N PRO A 70 -11.11 -4.45 -0.65
CA PRO A 70 -10.64 -5.42 -1.63
C PRO A 70 -10.20 -6.71 -0.94
N ASP A 71 -10.45 -7.87 -1.57
CA ASP A 71 -10.08 -9.20 -1.04
C ASP A 71 -8.56 -9.40 -0.94
N ARG A 72 -7.80 -8.65 -1.74
CA ARG A 72 -6.34 -8.66 -1.72
C ARG A 72 -5.83 -7.78 -0.58
N LYS A 73 -4.85 -8.28 0.19
CA LYS A 73 -4.12 -7.46 1.16
C LYS A 73 -3.28 -6.43 0.42
N LEU A 74 -3.71 -5.18 0.47
CA LEU A 74 -2.97 -4.04 -0.07
C LEU A 74 -2.26 -3.35 1.08
N ASP A 75 -1.00 -2.98 0.87
CA ASP A 75 -0.27 -2.15 1.82
C ASP A 75 -0.52 -0.67 1.54
N HIS A 76 -0.20 0.18 2.51
CA HIS A 76 -0.37 1.63 2.37
C HIS A 76 0.42 2.21 1.20
N ALA A 77 1.57 1.61 0.88
CA ALA A 77 2.42 2.06 -0.22
C ALA A 77 1.76 1.77 -1.57
N TRP A 78 0.97 0.71 -1.70
CA TRP A 78 0.24 0.38 -2.94
C TRP A 78 -0.85 1.41 -3.28
N MET A 79 -1.55 1.96 -2.27
CA MET A 79 -2.55 3.01 -2.53
C MET A 79 -1.91 4.34 -2.98
N VAL A 80 -0.70 4.64 -2.50
CA VAL A 80 -0.05 5.94 -2.72
C VAL A 80 0.89 5.91 -3.92
N TYR A 81 1.56 4.79 -4.16
CA TYR A 81 2.49 4.61 -5.26
C TYR A 81 1.89 3.62 -6.26
N SER A 82 1.41 4.12 -7.41
CA SER A 82 1.09 3.28 -8.56
C SER A 82 2.31 2.45 -8.92
N THR A 83 2.26 1.16 -8.60
CA THR A 83 3.31 0.24 -9.01
C THR A 83 3.14 0.03 -10.50
N ARG A 84 4.12 0.43 -11.32
CA ARG A 84 4.16 0.08 -12.75
C ARG A 84 3.81 -1.41 -12.88
N LYS A 85 2.64 -1.71 -13.48
CA LYS A 85 2.10 -3.09 -13.58
C LYS A 85 3.21 -4.03 -14.04
N LYS A 86 3.66 -4.92 -13.16
CA LYS A 86 4.62 -5.98 -13.53
C LYS A 86 3.92 -7.05 -14.37
N ASN A 87 2.64 -7.31 -14.08
CA ASN A 87 1.78 -8.18 -14.87
C ASN A 87 0.55 -7.41 -15.35
N PRO A 88 0.11 -7.62 -16.60
CA PRO A 88 -1.10 -6.98 -17.14
C PRO A 88 -2.39 -7.46 -16.48
N ARG A 89 -2.34 -8.55 -15.69
CA ARG A 89 -3.49 -9.12 -14.97
C ARG A 89 -3.66 -8.59 -13.56
N ASP A 90 -2.67 -7.88 -13.03
CA ASP A 90 -2.77 -7.29 -11.70
C ASP A 90 -3.50 -5.95 -11.81
N ASP A 91 -4.45 -5.72 -10.91
CA ASP A 91 -5.11 -4.42 -10.81
C ASP A 91 -4.09 -3.36 -10.33
N ASP A 92 -4.25 -2.12 -10.78
CA ASP A 92 -3.44 -0.97 -10.35
C ASP A 92 -4.26 0.01 -9.49
N ALA A 93 -3.57 0.86 -8.74
CA ALA A 93 -4.18 1.93 -7.96
C ALA A 93 -5.05 2.86 -8.85
N SER A 94 -4.67 3.05 -10.11
CA SER A 94 -5.44 3.84 -11.08
C SER A 94 -6.82 3.23 -11.36
N GLU A 95 -6.91 1.91 -11.54
CA GLU A 95 -8.17 1.20 -11.79
C GLU A 95 -9.08 1.22 -10.55
N MET A 96 -8.49 1.17 -9.35
CA MET A 96 -9.23 1.39 -8.11
C MET A 96 -9.83 2.80 -8.06
N CYS A 97 -9.05 3.83 -8.40
CA CYS A 97 -9.54 5.21 -8.47
C CYS A 97 -10.69 5.36 -9.48
N GLU A 98 -10.57 4.74 -10.67
CA GLU A 98 -11.63 4.72 -11.68
C GLU A 98 -12.91 4.04 -11.18
N ALA A 99 -12.79 2.92 -10.47
CA ALA A 99 -13.93 2.23 -9.87
C ALA A 99 -14.62 3.10 -8.80
N ILE A 100 -13.85 3.77 -7.93
CA ILE A 100 -14.38 4.68 -6.90
C ILE A 100 -15.12 5.87 -7.55
N LEU A 101 -14.52 6.49 -8.56
CA LEU A 101 -15.14 7.60 -9.29
C LEU A 101 -16.42 7.15 -10.01
N THR A 102 -16.42 5.96 -10.59
CA THR A 102 -17.60 5.37 -11.22
C THR A 102 -18.72 5.18 -10.21
N LEU A 103 -18.42 4.62 -9.03
CA LEU A 103 -19.39 4.45 -7.95
C LEU A 103 -20.01 5.80 -7.53
N LEU A 104 -19.20 6.85 -7.40
CA LEU A 104 -19.69 8.20 -7.08
C LEU A 104 -20.65 8.74 -8.14
N VAL A 105 -20.33 8.55 -9.42
CA VAL A 105 -21.20 8.96 -10.54
C VAL A 105 -22.52 8.19 -10.54
N GLU A 106 -22.49 6.89 -10.25
CA GLU A 106 -23.71 6.07 -10.15
C GLU A 106 -24.61 6.48 -8.99
N LEU A 107 -24.03 6.75 -7.81
CA LEU A 107 -24.75 7.27 -6.65
C LEU A 107 -25.44 8.60 -6.97
N GLU A 108 -24.76 9.50 -7.70
CA GLU A 108 -25.35 10.77 -8.12
C GLU A 108 -26.53 10.56 -9.10
N LYS A 109 -26.37 9.68 -10.09
CA LYS A 109 -27.47 9.33 -11.03
C LYS A 109 -28.67 8.73 -10.30
N LEU A 110 -28.45 7.88 -9.30
CA LEU A 110 -29.51 7.31 -8.47
C LEU A 110 -30.22 8.39 -7.65
N ARG A 111 -29.46 9.33 -7.07
CA ARG A 111 -30.02 10.48 -6.35
C ARG A 111 -30.91 11.35 -7.23
N VAL A 112 -30.46 11.65 -8.46
CA VAL A 112 -31.25 12.44 -9.43
C VAL A 112 -32.51 11.70 -9.86
N ARG A 113 -32.43 10.39 -10.15
CA ARG A 113 -33.60 9.57 -10.50
C ARG A 113 -34.60 9.47 -9.36
N GLY A 114 -34.13 9.27 -8.12
CA GLY A 114 -34.98 9.25 -6.93
C GLY A 114 -35.74 10.55 -6.70
N LYS A 115 -35.10 11.71 -6.94
CA LYS A 115 -35.77 13.01 -6.91
C LYS A 115 -36.81 13.20 -8.02
N LYS A 116 -36.61 12.58 -9.19
CA LYS A 116 -37.54 12.66 -10.33
C LYS A 116 -38.82 11.81 -10.14
N LEU A 117 -38.76 10.78 -9.30
CA LEU A 117 -39.89 9.89 -8.97
C LEU A 117 -40.70 10.38 -7.75
N GLY A 118 -40.18 11.34 -6.99
CA GLY A 118 -40.83 11.92 -5.81
C GLY A 118 -41.51 13.27 -6.03
N ASN A 119 -41.59 13.75 -7.29
CA ASN A 119 -42.28 14.98 -7.70
C ASN A 119 -43.49 14.65 -8.57
#